data_AF-A0A2N3HPV7-F1
#
_entry.id   AF-A0A2N3HPV7-F1
#
_cell.length_a   1.000
_cell.length_b   1.000
_cell.length_c   1.000
_cell.angle_alpha   90.00
_cell.angle_beta   90.00
_cell.angle_gamma   90.00
#
_symmetry.space_group_name_H-M   'P 1'
#
loop_
_entity.id
_entity.type
_entity.pdbx_description
1 polymer ?
#
loop_
_entity_poly.entity_id
_entity_poly.type
_entity_poly.pdbx_seq_one_letter_code
_entity_poly.pdbx_strand_id
1 'polypeptide(L)'
;MQKILLIGTIMMVLVACGSGSPKYGDNTSKVLDNMIENKSFEIISSSAQPLMTAAMQQLGNAGVFVNGSTAGNINLTTNANYLRMKNDSVMADLPFYGERQFGGGYNNASGIEFEGIPNNLQIKKVKDLDYEISFDIHDKNSNTENYQVYIKLFPNLSSSMVIRSTNRSNIQFRGQVRELDSDK
;
A
#
# COMPACT_ATOMS: atom_id res chain seq x y z
N MET A 1 -62.65 16.38 39.51
CA MET A 1 -61.24 16.85 39.57
C MET A 1 -60.37 15.65 39.18
N GLN A 2 -59.97 15.53 37.90
CA GLN A 2 -58.56 15.65 37.46
C GLN A 2 -57.59 14.81 38.33
N LYS A 3 -56.84 13.81 37.85
CA LYS A 3 -56.01 13.78 36.63
C LYS A 3 -55.74 12.35 36.12
N ILE A 4 -55.59 12.26 34.81
CA ILE A 4 -55.03 11.16 34.00
C ILE A 4 -53.48 11.15 34.14
N LEU A 5 -52.84 10.09 33.62
CA LEU A 5 -51.48 10.02 33.01
C LEU A 5 -50.39 9.39 33.93
N LEU A 6 -49.49 8.48 33.50
CA LEU A 6 -49.16 7.88 32.21
C LEU A 6 -48.28 6.62 32.46
N ILE A 7 -48.45 5.60 31.61
CA ILE A 7 -47.57 4.43 31.43
C ILE A 7 -46.17 4.87 30.97
N GLY A 8 -45.13 4.18 31.43
CA GLY A 8 -43.76 4.43 30.97
C GLY A 8 -42.82 3.25 31.21
N THR A 9 -43.06 2.14 30.52
CA THR A 9 -42.13 1.00 30.43
C THR A 9 -40.84 1.49 29.77
N ILE A 10 -39.77 1.61 30.55
CA ILE A 10 -38.45 2.01 30.05
C ILE A 10 -37.81 0.80 29.37
N MET A 11 -38.06 0.67 28.06
CA MET A 11 -37.39 -0.33 27.22
C MET A 11 -36.03 0.24 26.80
N MET A 12 -34.99 -0.21 27.49
CA MET A 12 -33.60 0.13 27.20
C MET A 12 -33.20 -0.54 25.89
N VAL A 13 -33.27 0.22 24.78
CA VAL A 13 -32.79 -0.24 23.47
C VAL A 13 -31.26 -0.13 23.47
N LEU A 14 -30.60 -1.23 23.80
CA LEU A 14 -29.18 -1.40 23.53
C LEU A 14 -28.99 -1.64 22.04
N VAL A 15 -28.72 -0.57 21.29
CA VAL A 15 -28.28 -0.68 19.90
C VAL A 15 -26.86 -1.24 19.90
N ALA A 16 -26.74 -2.55 19.73
CA ALA A 16 -25.48 -3.20 19.44
C ALA A 16 -25.05 -2.79 18.02
N CYS A 17 -24.11 -1.85 17.92
CA CYS A 17 -23.43 -1.54 16.67
C CYS A 17 -22.43 -2.67 16.39
N GLY A 18 -22.92 -3.79 15.88
CA GLY A 18 -22.08 -4.84 15.34
C GLY A 18 -21.44 -4.33 14.05
N SER A 19 -20.13 -4.05 14.09
CA SER A 19 -19.34 -3.79 12.89
C SER A 19 -19.31 -5.06 12.03
N GLY A 20 -20.29 -5.22 11.15
CA GLY A 20 -20.22 -6.22 10.08
C GLY A 20 -19.07 -5.89 9.15
N SER A 21 -18.27 -6.88 8.77
CA SER A 21 -17.27 -6.70 7.72
C SER A 21 -17.97 -6.23 6.43
N PRO A 22 -17.37 -5.28 5.68
CA PRO A 22 -17.97 -4.80 4.44
C PRO A 22 -18.17 -5.97 3.47
N LYS A 23 -19.39 -6.12 2.95
CA LYS A 23 -19.70 -7.10 1.90
C LYS A 23 -19.19 -6.54 0.57
N TYR A 24 -18.04 -7.01 0.12
CA TYR A 24 -17.53 -6.72 -1.21
C TYR A 24 -18.33 -7.50 -2.26
N GLY A 25 -18.44 -6.97 -3.48
CA GLY A 25 -19.12 -7.69 -4.56
C GLY A 25 -18.37 -8.97 -4.92
N ASP A 26 -19.10 -10.08 -5.05
CA ASP A 26 -18.54 -11.40 -5.39
C ASP A 26 -17.60 -11.39 -6.61
N ASN A 27 -17.83 -10.46 -7.55
CA ASN A 27 -17.03 -10.35 -8.77
C ASN A 27 -15.60 -9.82 -8.50
N THR A 28 -15.42 -8.78 -7.69
CA THR A 28 -14.09 -8.18 -7.48
C THR A 28 -13.19 -9.07 -6.61
N SER A 29 -13.78 -9.80 -5.65
CA SER A 29 -13.06 -10.81 -4.88
C SER A 29 -12.54 -11.94 -5.78
N LYS A 30 -13.34 -12.41 -6.75
CA LYS A 30 -12.91 -13.44 -7.71
C LYS A 30 -11.80 -12.96 -8.64
N VAL A 31 -11.87 -11.71 -9.10
CA VAL A 31 -10.79 -11.09 -9.89
C VAL A 31 -9.49 -11.06 -9.08
N LEU A 32 -9.56 -10.66 -7.80
CA LEU A 32 -8.40 -10.70 -6.91
C LEU A 32 -7.87 -12.13 -6.73
N ASP A 33 -8.74 -13.10 -6.45
CA ASP A 33 -8.36 -14.50 -6.30
C ASP A 33 -7.59 -15.00 -7.55
N ASN A 34 -8.13 -14.74 -8.75
CA ASN A 34 -7.48 -15.11 -10.02
C ASN A 34 -6.11 -14.45 -10.21
N MET A 35 -5.97 -13.17 -9.88
CA MET A 35 -4.68 -12.46 -9.95
C MET A 35 -3.61 -13.11 -9.05
N ILE A 36 -4.01 -13.52 -7.85
CA ILE A 36 -3.11 -14.16 -6.89
C ILE A 36 -2.77 -15.60 -7.30
N GLU A 37 -3.77 -16.38 -7.70
CA GLU A 37 -3.59 -17.77 -8.14
C GLU A 37 -2.66 -17.85 -9.35
N ASN A 38 -2.82 -16.95 -10.31
CA ASN A 38 -1.97 -16.87 -11.50
C ASN A 38 -0.65 -16.12 -11.26
N LYS A 39 -0.47 -15.50 -10.09
CA LYS A 39 0.68 -14.62 -9.77
C LYS A 39 0.97 -13.63 -10.90
N SER A 40 -0.10 -13.00 -11.40
CA SER A 40 -0.05 -12.10 -12.56
C SER A 40 -0.88 -10.87 -12.26
N PHE A 41 -0.22 -9.82 -11.75
CA PHE A 41 -0.88 -8.57 -11.40
C PHE A 41 0.10 -7.39 -11.42
N GLU A 42 -0.48 -6.20 -11.53
CA GLU A 42 0.20 -4.92 -11.40
C GLU A 42 -0.48 -4.07 -10.32
N ILE A 43 0.33 -3.40 -9.51
CA ILE A 43 -0.10 -2.38 -8.56
C ILE A 43 0.35 -1.03 -9.07
N ILE A 44 -0.59 -0.10 -9.21
CA ILE A 44 -0.33 1.31 -9.50
C ILE A 44 -0.65 2.12 -8.25
N SER A 45 0.33 2.88 -7.76
CA SER A 45 0.17 3.70 -6.56
C SER A 45 -0.35 5.09 -6.93
N SER A 46 -1.34 5.57 -6.19
CA SER A 46 -1.88 6.92 -6.30
C SER A 46 -1.28 7.89 -5.27
N SER A 47 -0.69 7.36 -4.19
CA SER A 47 0.05 8.18 -3.22
C SER A 47 1.21 7.43 -2.58
N ALA A 48 2.27 8.17 -2.24
CA ALA A 48 3.36 7.76 -1.37
C ALA A 48 3.24 8.46 -0.01
N GLN A 49 3.56 7.77 1.07
CA GLN A 49 3.46 8.22 2.45
C GLN A 49 4.83 8.00 3.11
N PRO A 50 5.73 8.99 3.02
CA PRO A 50 7.06 8.93 3.63
C PRO A 50 6.98 8.86 5.14
N LEU A 51 8.03 8.35 5.77
CA LEU A 51 8.25 8.60 7.19
C LEU A 51 8.35 10.11 7.44
N MET A 52 7.55 10.62 8.39
CA MET A 52 7.58 12.02 8.77
C MET A 52 8.82 12.32 9.61
N THR A 53 9.91 12.70 8.94
CA THR A 53 11.16 13.12 9.58
C THR A 53 11.24 14.63 9.76
N ALA A 54 12.25 15.11 10.48
CA ALA A 54 12.50 16.55 10.63
C ALA A 54 12.78 17.23 9.27
N ALA A 55 13.51 16.57 8.37
CA ALA A 55 13.75 17.10 7.03
C ALA A 55 12.45 17.22 6.23
N MET A 56 11.60 16.19 6.27
CA MET A 56 10.29 16.23 5.59
C MET A 56 9.40 17.35 6.14
N GLN A 57 9.39 17.56 7.46
CA GLN A 57 8.65 18.65 8.09
C GLN A 57 9.18 20.04 7.66
N GLN A 58 10.50 20.20 7.56
CA GLN A 58 11.11 21.45 7.08
C GLN A 58 10.74 21.74 5.62
N LEU A 59 10.77 20.73 4.74
CA LEU A 59 10.29 20.86 3.37
C LEU A 59 8.81 21.27 3.34
N GLY A 60 7.99 20.71 4.24
CA GLY A 60 6.58 21.08 4.39
C GLY A 60 6.41 22.56 4.72
N ASN A 61 7.16 23.06 5.70
CA ASN A 61 7.13 24.47 6.11
C ASN A 61 7.66 25.42 5.02
N ALA A 62 8.59 24.95 4.19
CA ALA A 62 9.13 25.71 3.06
C ALA A 62 8.18 25.78 1.85
N GLY A 63 7.07 25.02 1.86
CA GLY A 63 6.06 25.05 0.79
C GLY A 63 6.55 24.48 -0.54
N VAL A 64 7.54 23.57 -0.51
CA VAL A 64 8.16 23.02 -1.74
C VAL A 64 7.33 21.94 -2.42
N PHE A 65 6.32 21.40 -1.74
CA PHE A 65 5.47 20.35 -2.29
C PHE A 65 4.46 20.92 -3.29
N VAL A 66 4.35 20.25 -4.44
CA VAL A 66 3.34 20.59 -5.46
C VAL A 66 1.92 20.42 -4.93
N ASN A 67 0.97 21.08 -5.59
CA ASN A 67 -0.45 21.00 -5.24
C ASN A 67 -0.93 19.54 -5.11
N GLY A 68 -1.66 19.27 -4.03
CA GLY A 68 -2.15 17.92 -3.70
C GLY A 68 -1.14 17.02 -2.99
N SER A 69 0.11 17.46 -2.79
CA SER A 69 1.13 16.78 -2.00
C SER A 69 1.42 17.51 -0.68
N THR A 70 1.86 16.74 0.32
CA THR A 70 2.29 17.20 1.64
C THR A 70 3.49 16.37 2.10
N ALA A 71 4.19 16.80 3.15
CA ALA A 71 5.33 16.07 3.71
C ALA A 71 5.02 14.59 4.07
N GLY A 72 3.77 14.27 4.42
CA GLY A 72 3.35 12.91 4.80
C GLY A 72 2.51 12.18 3.76
N ASN A 73 2.19 12.84 2.64
CA ASN A 73 1.38 12.24 1.58
C ASN A 73 1.70 12.94 0.25
N ILE A 74 2.42 12.25 -0.61
CA ILE A 74 2.82 12.70 -1.93
C ILE A 74 1.86 12.11 -2.96
N ASN A 75 1.28 12.96 -3.80
CA ASN A 75 0.39 12.54 -4.87
C ASN A 75 1.19 11.92 -6.03
N LEU A 76 0.83 10.69 -6.42
CA LEU A 76 1.47 9.94 -7.50
C LEU A 76 0.57 9.72 -8.72
N THR A 77 -0.64 10.31 -8.75
CA THR A 77 -1.63 10.06 -9.83
C THR A 77 -1.14 10.42 -11.22
N THR A 78 -0.21 11.37 -11.34
CA THR A 78 0.42 11.79 -12.60
C THR A 78 1.84 11.24 -12.77
N ASN A 79 2.35 10.46 -11.81
CA ASN A 79 3.69 9.90 -11.81
C ASN A 79 3.62 8.41 -12.16
N ALA A 80 4.23 8.03 -13.29
CA ALA A 80 4.33 6.62 -13.66
C ALA A 80 5.08 5.85 -12.55
N ASN A 81 4.47 4.79 -12.05
CA ASN A 81 5.03 3.92 -11.02
C ASN A 81 4.35 2.55 -11.10
N TYR A 82 5.04 1.49 -10.70
CA TYR A 82 4.43 0.17 -10.63
C TYR A 82 5.15 -0.75 -9.64
N LEU A 83 4.41 -1.74 -9.15
CA LEU A 83 4.94 -3.03 -8.72
C LEU A 83 4.19 -4.13 -9.47
N ARG A 84 4.92 -5.09 -10.03
CA ARG A 84 4.37 -6.23 -10.78
C ARG A 84 4.79 -7.55 -10.16
N MET A 85 3.88 -8.50 -10.16
CA MET A 85 4.18 -9.91 -9.99
C MET A 85 3.85 -10.62 -11.31
N LYS A 86 4.82 -11.38 -11.82
CA LYS A 86 4.69 -12.18 -13.04
C LYS A 86 5.31 -13.55 -12.77
N ASN A 87 4.47 -14.55 -12.54
CA ASN A 87 4.87 -15.89 -12.11
C ASN A 87 5.64 -15.86 -10.78
N ASP A 88 6.92 -16.19 -10.79
CA ASP A 88 7.82 -16.19 -9.64
C ASP A 88 8.62 -14.89 -9.50
N SER A 89 8.55 -14.02 -10.49
CA SER A 89 9.36 -12.81 -10.57
C SER A 89 8.54 -11.59 -10.13
N VAL A 90 9.23 -10.67 -9.46
CA VAL A 90 8.69 -9.37 -9.09
C VAL A 90 9.53 -8.26 -9.72
N MET A 91 8.88 -7.15 -10.04
CA MET A 91 9.53 -5.98 -10.61
C MET A 91 8.86 -4.73 -10.09
N ALA A 92 9.64 -3.71 -9.78
CA ALA A 92 9.11 -2.42 -9.34
C ALA A 92 9.95 -1.25 -9.85
N ASP A 93 9.25 -0.17 -10.13
CA ASP A 93 9.80 1.17 -10.30
C ASP A 93 8.88 2.12 -9.51
N LEU A 94 9.36 2.53 -8.34
CA LEU A 94 8.60 3.32 -7.39
C LEU A 94 9.39 4.58 -7.03
N PRO A 95 8.78 5.77 -7.10
CA PRO A 95 9.44 6.98 -6.65
C PRO A 95 9.64 6.92 -5.14
N PHE A 96 10.82 7.37 -4.69
CA PHE A 96 11.14 7.43 -3.27
C PHE A 96 11.09 8.88 -2.77
N TYR A 97 10.44 9.06 -1.62
CA TYR A 97 10.39 10.32 -0.90
C TYR A 97 10.73 10.02 0.56
N GLY A 98 11.71 10.73 1.10
CA GLY A 98 12.21 10.50 2.46
C GLY A 98 13.72 10.70 2.53
N GLU A 99 14.33 10.14 3.57
CA GLU A 99 15.75 10.29 3.83
C GLU A 99 16.53 9.04 3.44
N ARG A 100 17.70 9.24 2.85
CA ARG A 100 18.68 8.20 2.64
C ARG A 100 19.78 8.35 3.69
N GLN A 101 19.91 7.35 4.53
CA GLN A 101 20.80 7.36 5.70
C GLN A 101 22.16 6.74 5.36
N PHE A 102 22.20 5.78 4.42
CA PHE A 102 23.41 5.07 4.00
C PHE A 102 23.42 4.87 2.48
N GLY A 103 24.61 4.86 1.89
CA GLY A 103 24.80 4.71 0.44
C GLY A 103 24.35 5.95 -0.33
N GLY A 104 25.21 6.50 -1.19
CA GLY A 104 24.93 7.73 -1.90
C GLY A 104 26.09 8.10 -2.80
N GLY A 105 26.14 7.47 -3.97
CA GLY A 105 27.07 7.81 -5.05
C GLY A 105 26.37 8.68 -6.09
N TYR A 106 27.17 9.33 -6.94
CA TYR A 106 26.72 10.27 -7.98
C TYR A 106 25.80 9.65 -9.07
N ASN A 107 25.70 8.31 -9.12
CA ASN A 107 24.99 7.55 -10.17
C ASN A 107 23.91 6.59 -9.64
N ASN A 108 23.46 6.73 -8.38
CA ASN A 108 22.44 5.84 -7.84
C ASN A 108 21.05 6.27 -8.29
N ALA A 109 20.22 5.29 -8.67
CA ALA A 109 18.80 5.51 -8.91
C ALA A 109 18.14 6.22 -7.71
N SER A 110 17.33 7.23 -8.00
CA SER A 110 16.60 7.99 -6.99
C SER A 110 15.40 7.23 -6.44
N GLY A 111 14.81 6.31 -7.23
CA GLY A 111 13.67 5.49 -6.86
C GLY A 111 14.04 4.24 -6.07
N ILE A 112 13.00 3.46 -5.76
CA ILE A 112 13.08 2.07 -5.32
C ILE A 112 12.88 1.22 -6.57
N GLU A 113 13.91 0.50 -6.98
CA GLU A 113 13.87 -0.29 -8.22
C GLU A 113 14.41 -1.69 -7.95
N PHE A 114 13.65 -2.70 -8.32
CA PHE A 114 14.07 -4.09 -8.23
C PHE A 114 13.44 -4.91 -9.36
N GLU A 115 14.12 -5.98 -9.76
CA GLU A 115 13.63 -6.95 -10.73
C GLU A 115 14.29 -8.30 -10.46
N GLY A 116 13.49 -9.36 -10.39
CA GLY A 116 13.99 -10.73 -10.25
C GLY A 116 13.13 -11.62 -9.36
N ILE A 117 13.69 -12.76 -8.98
CA ILE A 117 13.04 -13.72 -8.08
C ILE A 117 13.28 -13.27 -6.64
N PRO A 118 12.23 -12.99 -5.84
CA PRO A 118 12.40 -12.50 -4.49
C PRO A 118 12.70 -13.64 -3.50
N ASN A 119 13.40 -13.31 -2.42
CA ASN A 119 13.64 -14.23 -1.32
C ASN A 119 12.47 -14.22 -0.33
N ASN A 120 12.27 -15.33 0.38
CA ASN A 120 11.28 -15.45 1.46
C ASN A 120 9.84 -15.05 1.05
N LEU A 121 9.45 -15.29 -0.21
CA LEU A 121 8.10 -14.95 -0.68
C LEU A 121 7.04 -15.71 0.13
N GLN A 122 6.12 -14.96 0.71
CA GLN A 122 4.94 -15.47 1.40
C GLN A 122 3.70 -14.80 0.81
N ILE A 123 2.66 -15.59 0.53
CA ILE A 123 1.35 -15.12 0.10
C ILE A 123 0.32 -15.79 1.00
N LYS A 124 -0.50 -15.01 1.70
CA LYS A 124 -1.48 -15.50 2.67
C LYS A 124 -2.83 -14.86 2.44
N LYS A 125 -3.89 -15.68 2.36
CA LYS A 125 -5.27 -15.21 2.42
C LYS A 125 -5.68 -15.05 3.89
N VAL A 126 -6.23 -13.90 4.26
CA VAL A 126 -6.61 -13.54 5.63
C VAL A 126 -8.14 -13.63 5.79
N LYS A 127 -8.64 -13.60 7.03
CA LYS A 127 -10.06 -13.84 7.41
C LYS A 127 -11.09 -12.83 6.86
N ASP A 128 -10.66 -11.84 6.08
CA ASP A 128 -11.52 -10.82 5.46
C ASP A 128 -11.48 -10.83 3.92
N LEU A 129 -11.03 -11.95 3.31
CA LEU A 129 -10.73 -12.09 1.87
C LEU A 129 -9.57 -11.21 1.37
N ASP A 130 -8.91 -10.50 2.29
CA ASP A 130 -7.66 -9.79 2.03
C ASP A 130 -6.52 -10.78 1.74
N TYR A 131 -5.55 -10.34 0.93
CA TYR A 131 -4.28 -11.04 0.73
C TYR A 131 -3.13 -10.23 1.31
N GLU A 132 -2.25 -10.90 2.04
CA GLU A 132 -0.98 -10.37 2.51
C GLU A 132 0.17 -11.05 1.74
N ILE A 133 1.05 -10.23 1.17
CA ILE A 133 2.23 -10.68 0.43
C ILE A 133 3.45 -10.06 1.10
N SER A 134 4.48 -10.86 1.36
CA SER A 134 5.75 -10.34 1.88
C SER A 134 6.93 -11.02 1.22
N PHE A 135 8.00 -10.26 0.97
CA PHE A 135 9.23 -10.79 0.44
C PHE A 135 10.42 -9.85 0.66
N ASP A 136 11.63 -10.38 0.49
CA ASP A 136 12.88 -9.63 0.50
C ASP A 136 13.50 -9.63 -0.91
N ILE A 137 14.05 -8.50 -1.36
CA ILE A 137 14.70 -8.39 -2.67
C ILE A 137 15.81 -7.34 -2.67
N HIS A 138 16.85 -7.56 -3.48
CA HIS A 138 17.91 -6.57 -3.70
C HIS A 138 17.44 -5.46 -4.63
N ASP A 139 17.93 -4.24 -4.37
CA ASP A 139 17.81 -3.16 -5.36
C ASP A 139 18.58 -3.54 -6.64
N LYS A 140 17.99 -3.34 -7.81
CA LYS A 140 18.63 -3.73 -9.08
C LYS A 140 19.83 -2.84 -9.45
N ASN A 141 19.90 -1.63 -8.88
CA ASN A 141 20.92 -0.62 -9.14
C ASN A 141 21.94 -0.50 -7.99
N SER A 142 21.82 -1.31 -6.92
CA SER A 142 22.69 -1.24 -5.74
C SER A 142 22.99 -2.60 -5.14
N ASN A 143 24.28 -2.91 -5.01
CA ASN A 143 24.76 -4.16 -4.38
C ASN A 143 24.65 -4.15 -2.84
N THR A 144 24.28 -3.02 -2.22
CA THR A 144 24.25 -2.88 -0.75
C THR A 144 22.87 -2.55 -0.21
N GLU A 145 21.90 -2.25 -1.08
CA GLU A 145 20.55 -1.92 -0.68
C GLU A 145 19.63 -3.14 -0.81
N ASN A 146 18.95 -3.47 0.28
CA ASN A 146 17.96 -4.52 0.34
C ASN A 146 16.61 -3.92 0.71
N TYR A 147 15.55 -4.47 0.12
CA TYR A 147 14.18 -4.13 0.42
C TYR A 147 13.48 -5.30 1.09
N GLN A 148 12.73 -4.99 2.14
CA GLN A 148 11.68 -5.84 2.65
C GLN A 148 10.34 -5.21 2.28
N VAL A 149 9.55 -5.94 1.51
CA VAL A 149 8.30 -5.48 0.91
C VAL A 149 7.13 -6.21 1.58
N TYR A 150 6.15 -5.43 2.03
CA TYR A 150 4.88 -5.93 2.56
C TYR A 150 3.73 -5.33 1.79
N ILE A 151 2.86 -6.16 1.23
CA ILE A 151 1.71 -5.74 0.44
C ILE A 151 0.46 -6.32 1.08
N LYS A 152 -0.57 -5.50 1.19
CA LYS A 152 -1.92 -5.91 1.52
C LYS A 152 -2.84 -5.53 0.35
N LEU A 153 -3.55 -6.53 -0.17
CA LEU A 153 -4.53 -6.38 -1.24
C LEU A 153 -5.91 -6.67 -0.69
N PHE A 154 -6.86 -5.80 -1.01
CA PHE A 154 -8.22 -5.85 -0.50
C PHE A 154 -9.20 -6.29 -1.61
N PRO A 155 -10.33 -6.94 -1.29
CA PRO A 155 -11.30 -7.40 -2.30
C PRO A 155 -11.94 -6.31 -3.16
N ASN A 156 -11.83 -5.04 -2.76
CA ASN A 156 -12.21 -3.88 -3.57
C ASN A 156 -11.11 -3.41 -4.55
N LEU A 157 -10.07 -4.23 -4.74
CA LEU A 157 -8.89 -3.98 -5.57
C LEU A 157 -7.99 -2.85 -5.09
N SER A 158 -8.24 -2.27 -3.91
CA SER A 158 -7.27 -1.36 -3.31
C SER A 158 -6.03 -2.09 -2.81
N SER A 159 -4.92 -1.36 -2.72
CA SER A 159 -3.64 -1.88 -2.24
C SER A 159 -3.02 -0.96 -1.20
N SER A 160 -2.27 -1.57 -0.28
CA SER A 160 -1.37 -0.91 0.65
C SER A 160 -0.04 -1.62 0.61
N MET A 161 1.04 -0.89 0.36
CA MET A 161 2.37 -1.47 0.28
C MET A 161 3.31 -0.70 1.21
N VAL A 162 4.10 -1.41 2.01
CA VAL A 162 5.15 -0.83 2.86
C VAL A 162 6.47 -1.37 2.37
N ILE A 163 7.42 -0.48 2.12
CA ILE A 163 8.78 -0.84 1.75
C ILE A 163 9.72 -0.33 2.84
N ARG A 164 10.52 -1.26 3.35
CA ARG A 164 11.63 -0.99 4.26
C ARG A 164 12.93 -1.19 3.52
N SER A 165 13.82 -0.23 3.60
CA SER A 165 15.15 -0.28 3.00
C SER A 165 16.20 -0.39 4.09
N THR A 166 17.33 -1.04 3.78
CA THR A 166 18.52 -1.00 4.65
C THR A 166 19.22 0.37 4.63
N ASN A 167 18.94 1.19 3.62
CA ASN A 167 19.66 2.43 3.32
C ASN A 167 18.78 3.69 3.41
N ARG A 168 17.46 3.52 3.35
CA ARG A 168 16.48 4.60 3.27
C ARG A 168 15.41 4.48 4.36
N SER A 169 14.83 5.61 4.74
CA SER A 169 13.67 5.64 5.62
C SER A 169 12.48 4.88 5.02
N ASN A 170 11.68 4.25 5.88
CA ASN A 170 10.49 3.52 5.45
C ASN A 170 9.51 4.42 4.68
N ILE A 171 8.81 3.80 3.72
CA ILE A 171 7.78 4.47 2.92
C ILE A 171 6.59 3.53 2.70
N GLN A 172 5.39 4.10 2.71
CA GLN A 172 4.16 3.38 2.39
C GLN A 172 3.54 3.91 1.10
N PHE A 173 2.90 3.06 0.33
CA PHE A 173 2.17 3.39 -0.88
C PHE A 173 0.72 2.95 -0.75
N ARG A 174 -0.18 3.73 -1.33
CA ARG A 174 -1.60 3.39 -1.50
C ARG A 174 -1.91 3.40 -2.97
N GLY A 175 -2.72 2.45 -3.42
CA GLY A 175 -2.98 2.28 -4.83
C GLY A 175 -4.13 1.32 -5.13
N GLN A 176 -4.09 0.80 -6.35
CA GLN A 176 -4.99 -0.23 -6.85
C GLN A 176 -4.18 -1.36 -7.46
N VAL A 177 -4.67 -2.58 -7.30
CA VAL A 177 -4.20 -3.76 -8.02
C VAL A 177 -5.09 -4.03 -9.22
N ARG A 178 -4.49 -4.44 -10.33
CA ARG A 178 -5.17 -4.82 -11.57
C ARG A 178 -4.46 -6.01 -12.22
N GLU A 179 -5.17 -6.65 -13.14
CA GLU A 179 -4.59 -7.70 -13.96
C GLU A 179 -3.39 -7.14 -14.72
N LEU A 180 -2.33 -7.94 -14.82
CA LEU A 180 -1.18 -7.59 -15.64
C LEU A 180 -1.55 -7.86 -17.10
N ASP A 181 -1.58 -6.82 -17.93
CA ASP A 181 -1.82 -6.96 -19.37
C ASP A 181 -0.84 -7.99 -19.96
N SER A 182 -1.35 -8.98 -20.68
CA SER A 182 -0.55 -10.06 -21.28
C SER A 182 0.42 -9.59 -22.37
N ASP A 183 0.29 -8.33 -22.83
CA ASP A 183 0.94 -7.81 -24.03
C ASP A 183 1.94 -6.66 -23.77
N LYS A 184 2.49 -6.56 -22.56
CA LYS A 184 3.62 -5.66 -22.24
C LYS A 184 4.76 -6.35 -21.50
#